data_AF-A0A9X2PDP1-F1
#
_entry.id   AF-A0A9X2PDP1-F1
#
_cell.length_a   1.000
_cell.length_b   1.000
_cell.length_c   1.000
_cell.angle_alpha   90.00
_cell.angle_beta   90.00
_cell.angle_gamma   90.00
#
_symmetry.space_group_name_H-M   'P 1'
#
loop_
_entity.id
_entity.type
_entity.pdbx_description
1 polymer ?
#
loop_
_entity_poly.entity_id
_entity_poly.type
_entity_poly.pdbx_seq_one_letter_code
_entity_poly.pdbx_strand_id
1 'polypeptide(L)' 'MTTEHAAVRLQYWPPSHTVDAPDTWPDSYEFGSLDDAVAFAMTQAPAHREVAWLRTADGEVLKMPQIRRLWELRDEQ' A
#
# COMPACT_ATOMS: atom_id res chain seq x y z
N MET A 1 -5.17 -18.83 -18.24
CA MET A 1 -6.19 -18.08 -17.49
C MET A 1 -5.43 -17.16 -16.54
N THR A 2 -4.99 -16.01 -17.03
CA THR A 2 -4.31 -15.01 -16.20
C THR A 2 -5.41 -14.28 -15.46
N THR A 3 -5.58 -14.63 -14.20
CA THR A 3 -6.53 -14.00 -13.31
C THR A 3 -6.11 -12.55 -13.14
N GLU A 4 -6.62 -11.67 -14.00
CA GLU A 4 -6.61 -10.20 -13.87
C GLU A 4 -7.49 -9.80 -12.67
N HIS A 5 -7.32 -10.45 -11.53
CA HIS A 5 -7.77 -9.88 -10.26
C HIS A 5 -6.84 -8.71 -10.05
N ALA A 6 -7.34 -7.53 -10.37
CA ALA A 6 -6.66 -6.25 -10.24
C ALA A 6 -5.92 -6.21 -8.90
N ALA A 7 -4.62 -6.49 -8.94
CA ALA A 7 -3.84 -6.80 -7.76
C ALA A 7 -3.53 -5.49 -7.05
N VAL A 8 -3.72 -5.49 -5.74
CA VAL A 8 -3.38 -4.36 -4.91
C VAL A 8 -1.86 -4.34 -4.77
N ARG A 9 -1.22 -3.19 -5.01
CA ARG A 9 0.24 -3.07 -4.95
C ARG A 9 0.64 -2.27 -3.72
N LEU A 10 1.61 -2.75 -2.96
CA LEU A 10 2.21 -2.03 -1.84
C LEU A 10 3.66 -1.70 -2.17
N GLN A 11 4.05 -0.46 -1.90
CA GLN A 11 5.43 -0.02 -2.08
C GLN A 11 5.85 0.88 -0.92
N TYR A 12 7.10 0.75 -0.50
CA TYR A 12 7.71 1.59 0.52
C TYR A 12 8.58 2.65 -0.15
N TRP A 13 8.42 3.89 0.31
CA TRP A 13 9.21 5.02 -0.18
C TRP A 13 9.98 5.68 0.96
N PRO A 14 11.18 6.23 0.70
CA PRO A 14 11.84 7.08 1.66
C PRO A 14 11.08 8.41 1.84
N PRO A 15 10.99 8.95 3.06
CA PRO A 15 10.19 10.14 3.41
C PRO A 15 10.74 11.42 2.79
N SER A 16 11.97 11.40 2.26
CA SER A 16 12.56 12.51 1.49
C SER A 16 12.05 12.60 0.05
N HIS A 17 11.34 11.59 -0.47
CA HIS A 17 10.78 11.64 -1.82
C HIS A 17 9.49 12.46 -1.81
N THR A 18 9.64 13.73 -2.14
CA THR A 18 8.55 14.70 -2.21
C THR A 18 7.85 14.54 -3.56
N VAL A 19 6.62 14.02 -3.54
CA VAL A 19 5.54 14.36 -4.48
C VAL A 19 5.80 14.00 -5.95
N ASP A 20 5.64 12.71 -6.28
CA ASP A 20 4.73 12.20 -7.32
C ASP A 20 4.93 10.68 -7.35
N ALA A 21 3.85 9.89 -7.42
CA ALA A 21 4.02 8.45 -7.65
C ALA A 21 4.67 8.33 -9.04
N PRO A 22 5.88 7.76 -9.18
CA PRO A 22 6.37 7.48 -10.51
C PRO A 22 5.37 6.58 -11.24
N ASP A 23 5.24 6.77 -12.55
CA ASP A 23 4.39 5.95 -13.43
C ASP A 23 4.68 4.45 -13.28
N THR A 24 5.89 4.12 -12.80
CA THR A 24 6.39 2.77 -12.58
C THR A 24 6.60 2.48 -11.09
N TRP A 25 6.10 1.32 -10.66
CA TRP A 25 6.26 0.75 -9.32
C TRP A 25 7.26 -0.42 -9.42
N PRO A 26 8.58 -0.15 -9.38
CA PRO A 26 9.60 -1.15 -9.72
C PRO A 26 9.76 -2.24 -8.64
N ASP A 27 9.54 -1.91 -7.36
CA ASP A 27 9.69 -2.82 -6.22
C ASP A 27 8.40 -2.79 -5.40
N SER A 28 7.33 -3.37 -5.97
CA SER A 28 6.01 -3.39 -5.33
C SER A 28 5.55 -4.80 -5.04
N TYR A 29 5.04 -5.00 -3.84
CA TYR A 29 4.42 -6.24 -3.41
C TYR A 29 3.00 -6.31 -3.93
N GLU A 30 2.65 -7.40 -4.60
CA GLU A 30 1.31 -7.62 -5.14
C GLU A 30 0.47 -8.45 -4.15
N PHE A 31 -0.73 -7.97 -3.89
CA PHE A 31 -1.67 -8.52 -2.93
C PHE A 31 -3.00 -8.80 -3.63
N GLY A 32 -3.62 -9.92 -3.27
CA GLY A 32 -4.96 -10.27 -3.76
C GLY A 32 -6.09 -9.48 -3.10
N SER A 33 -5.80 -8.72 -2.05
CA SER A 33 -6.80 -7.96 -1.28
C SER A 33 -6.20 -6.71 -0.64
N LEU A 34 -6.99 -5.65 -0.57
CA LEU A 34 -6.61 -4.41 0.11
C LEU A 34 -6.31 -4.64 1.59
N ASP A 35 -7.10 -5.50 2.23
CA ASP A 35 -6.95 -5.87 3.63
C ASP A 35 -5.56 -6.46 3.94
N ASP A 36 -5.11 -7.40 3.12
CA ASP A 36 -3.82 -8.06 3.27
C ASP A 36 -2.66 -7.08 3.06
N ALA A 37 -2.78 -6.21 2.05
CA ALA A 37 -1.79 -5.17 1.79
C ALA A 37 -1.71 -4.15 2.95
N VAL A 38 -2.85 -3.74 3.52
CA VAL A 38 -2.91 -2.81 4.66
C VAL A 38 -2.32 -3.47 5.91
N ALA A 39 -2.67 -4.74 6.18
CA ALA A 39 -2.12 -5.49 7.28
C ALA A 39 -0.59 -5.66 7.16
N PHE A 40 -0.11 -5.96 5.96
CA PHE A 40 1.32 -6.07 5.68
C PHE A 40 2.03 -4.73 5.85
N ALA A 41 1.47 -3.65 5.29
CA ALA A 41 2.01 -2.29 5.43
C ALA A 41 2.22 -1.89 6.90
N MET A 42 1.24 -2.21 7.75
CA MET A 42 1.26 -1.89 9.18
C MET A 42 2.16 -2.83 10.00
N THR A 43 2.25 -4.10 9.63
CA THR A 43 3.04 -5.13 10.36
C THR A 43 4.53 -5.06 10.02
N GLN A 44 4.87 -4.83 8.75
CA GLN A 44 6.24 -4.83 8.25
C GLN A 44 6.90 -3.45 8.28
N ALA A 45 6.17 -2.38 8.64
CA ALA A 45 6.66 -1.00 8.61
C ALA A 45 8.09 -0.88 9.16
N PRO A 46 9.12 -0.75 8.30
CA PRO A 46 10.50 -0.82 8.76
C PRO A 46 10.79 0.47 9.55
N ALA A 47 10.91 0.32 10.86
CA ALA A 47 11.41 1.33 11.79
C ALA A 47 10.84 2.77 11.64
N HIS A 48 9.56 2.92 11.28
CA HIS A 48 8.90 4.24 11.09
C HIS A 48 9.62 5.21 10.14
N ARG A 49 10.59 4.73 9.35
CA ARG A 49 11.45 5.57 8.50
C ARG A 49 11.04 5.57 7.04
N GLU A 50 10.11 4.72 6.63
CA GLU A 50 9.63 4.59 5.25
C GLU A 50 8.12 4.87 5.21
N VAL A 51 7.64 5.52 4.15
CA VAL A 51 6.22 5.79 3.90
C VAL A 51 5.65 4.70 2.98
N ALA A 52 4.67 3.95 3.49
CA ALA A 52 3.96 2.93 2.72
C ALA A 52 2.89 3.58 1.81
N TRP A 53 2.91 3.22 0.54
CA TRP A 53 1.96 3.64 -0.49
C TRP A 53 1.33 2.40 -1.10
N LEU A 54 0.02 2.45 -1.33
CA LEU A 54 -0.77 1.27 -1.59
C LEU A 54 -1.72 1.56 -2.74
N ARG A 55 -1.48 0.97 -3.92
CA ARG A 55 -2.30 1.16 -5.11
C ARG A 55 -3.37 0.08 -5.16
N THR A 56 -4.62 0.50 -5.16
CA THR A 56 -5.76 -0.41 -5.29
C THR A 56 -5.86 -0.94 -6.72
N ALA A 57 -6.66 -2.00 -6.86
CA ALA A 57 -7.16 -2.53 -8.12
C ALA A 57 -7.65 -1.46 -9.11
N ASP A 58 -8.32 -0.42 -8.57
CA ASP A 58 -8.94 0.67 -9.32
C ASP A 58 -7.90 1.70 -9.81
N GLY A 59 -6.65 1.58 -9.35
CA GLY A 59 -5.59 2.53 -9.62
C GLY A 59 -5.50 3.69 -8.62
N GLU A 60 -6.35 3.69 -7.59
CA GLU A 60 -6.28 4.66 -6.50
C GLU A 60 -5.04 4.40 -5.64
N VAL A 61 -4.26 5.44 -5.34
CA VAL A 61 -3.07 5.34 -4.49
C VAL A 61 -3.39 5.87 -3.09
N LEU A 62 -3.41 4.95 -2.14
CA LEU A 62 -3.58 5.21 -0.72
C LEU A 62 -2.22 5.45 -0.05
N LYS A 63 -2.09 6.57 0.65
CA LYS A 63 -0.87 6.92 1.40
C LYS A 63 -0.96 6.43 2.84
N MET A 64 0.18 6.39 3.53
CA MET A 64 0.26 5.99 4.95
C MET A 64 -0.88 6.52 5.86
N PRO A 65 -1.25 7.82 5.87
CA PRO A 65 -2.38 8.29 6.69
C PRO A 65 -3.73 7.65 6.32
N GLN A 66 -3.96 7.33 5.04
CA GLN A 66 -5.17 6.62 4.59
C GLN A 66 -5.11 5.13 4.94
N ILE A 67 -3.96 4.48 4.74
CA ILE A 67 -3.71 3.08 5.09
C ILE A 67 -3.94 2.88 6.60
N ARG A 68 -3.38 3.76 7.43
CA ARG A 68 -3.57 3.74 8.89
C ARG A 68 -5.04 3.89 9.27
N ARG A 69 -5.76 4.81 8.63
CA ARG A 69 -7.20 4.99 8.87
C ARG A 69 -8.01 3.74 8.52
N LEU A 70 -7.67 3.06 7.41
CA LEU A 70 -8.31 1.79 7.04
C LEU A 70 -7.99 0.67 8.03
N TRP A 71 -6.76 0.62 8.54
CA TRP A 71 -6.35 -0.32 9.58
C TRP A 71 -7.13 -0.10 10.88
N GLU A 72 -7.27 1.14 11.33
CA GLU A 72 -8.03 1.49 12.52
C GLU A 72 -9.50 1.10 12.39
N LEU A 73 -10.13 1.41 11.24
CA LEU A 73 -11.53 1.02 10.96
C LEU A 73 -11.75 -0.50 10.87
N ARG A 74 -10.71 -1.27 10.53
CA ARG A 74 -10.76 -2.73 10.46
C ARG A 74 -10.71 -3.37 11.84
N ASP A 75 -9.91 -2.83 12.76
CA ASP A 75 -9.73 -3.35 14.11
C ASP A 75 -11.00 -3.20 14.97
N GLU A 76 -11.86 -2.24 14.64
CA GLU A 76 -13.11 -1.95 15.36
C GLU A 76 -14.30 -2.86 15.01
N GLN A 77 -14.12 -3.89 14.15
CA GLN A 77 -15.20 -4.71 13.59
C GLN A 77 -15.23 -6.17 14.09
#